data_AF-A0A1Q9NEX4-F1
#
_entry.id   AF-A0A1Q9NEX4-F1
#
_cell.length_a   1.000
_cell.length_b   1.000
_cell.length_c   1.000
_cell.angle_alpha   90.00
_cell.angle_beta   90.00
_cell.angle_gamma   90.00
#
_symmetry.space_group_name_H-M   'P 1'
#
loop_
_entity.id
_entity.type
_entity.pdbx_description
1 polymer ?
#
loop_
_entity_poly.entity_id
_entity_poly.type
_entity_poly.pdbx_seq_one_letter_code
_entity_poly.pdbx_strand_id
1 'polypeptide(L)'
;MAYISNLESISDRISLGIEEKSMLRAITQANDCSKSAHMDETAIRKKYPKNWKIKGIRNSKRLFKKLKAKGLIRIVKTRPIEWGLTSLGHRIAMELDFC
;
A
#
# COMPACT_ATOMS: atom_id res chain seq x y z
N MET A 1 5.05 10.67 34.31
CA MET A 1 6.44 10.21 34.10
C MET A 1 6.34 8.86 33.40
N ALA A 2 6.07 8.87 32.10
CA ALA A 2 7.03 8.71 31.01
C ALA A 2 7.56 7.26 30.88
N TYR A 3 6.69 6.33 30.47
CA TYR A 3 7.14 5.17 29.73
C TYR A 3 7.40 5.64 28.29
N ILE A 4 8.64 6.03 27.99
CA ILE A 4 9.10 6.21 26.62
C ILE A 4 9.33 4.80 26.07
N SER A 5 8.26 4.19 25.54
CA SER A 5 8.44 3.16 24.54
C SER A 5 8.83 3.88 23.26
N ASN A 6 10.13 3.86 22.91
CA ASN A 6 10.59 4.17 21.56
C ASN A 6 10.10 3.06 20.61
N LEU A 7 8.79 3.01 20.41
CA LEU A 7 8.16 2.40 19.25
C LEU A 7 8.38 3.38 18.10
N GLU A 8 9.60 3.42 17.56
CA GLU A 8 9.80 3.96 16.22
C GLU A 8 8.83 3.21 15.30
N SER A 9 7.91 3.95 14.69
CA SER A 9 6.90 3.37 13.82
C SER A 9 7.58 2.52 12.75
N ILE A 10 7.07 1.33 12.44
CA ILE A 10 7.60 0.53 11.31
C ILE A 10 7.49 1.35 10.02
N SER A 11 6.50 2.25 9.96
CA SER A 11 6.33 3.20 8.86
C SER A 11 7.46 4.25 8.77
N ASP A 12 8.07 4.63 9.90
CA ASP A 12 9.22 5.54 9.97
C ASP A 12 10.51 4.83 9.51
N ARG A 13 10.70 3.57 9.92
CA ARG A 13 11.83 2.72 9.49
C ARG A 13 11.81 2.42 7.98
N ILE A 14 10.63 2.32 7.38
CA ILE A 14 10.45 2.03 5.94
C ILE A 14 10.40 3.32 5.10
N SER A 15 10.44 4.49 5.76
CA SER A 15 10.47 5.82 5.17
C SER A 15 9.48 5.97 4.02
N LEU A 16 8.19 5.80 4.30
CA LEU A 16 7.14 5.93 3.28
C LEU A 16 6.84 7.39 2.96
N GLY A 17 7.07 7.79 1.71
CA GLY A 17 6.67 9.10 1.22
C GLY A 17 5.14 9.27 1.17
N ILE A 18 4.67 10.52 1.06
CA ILE A 18 3.22 10.84 1.01
C ILE A 18 2.51 10.06 -0.11
N GLU A 19 3.11 9.98 -1.30
CA GLU A 19 2.55 9.24 -2.43
C GLU A 19 2.52 7.72 -2.18
N GLU A 20 3.53 7.19 -1.50
CA GLU A 20 3.63 5.77 -1.16
C GLU A 20 2.58 5.38 -0.13
N LYS A 21 2.38 6.20 0.91
CA LYS A 21 1.30 6.04 1.90
C LYS A 21 -0.07 6.10 1.23
N SER A 22 -0.28 7.08 0.33
CA SER A 22 -1.54 7.23 -0.41
C SER A 22 -1.84 6.02 -1.29
N MET A 23 -0.82 5.47 -1.96
CA MET A 23 -1.00 4.30 -2.81
C MET A 23 -1.15 3.01 -2.01
N LEU A 24 -0.39 2.86 -0.91
CA LEU A 24 -0.56 1.74 0.02
C LEU A 24 -1.99 1.71 0.57
N ARG A 25 -2.53 2.87 1.00
CA ARG A 25 -3.92 2.99 1.43
C ARG A 25 -4.91 2.55 0.36
N ALA A 26 -4.72 2.98 -0.89
CA ALA A 26 -5.60 2.56 -2.00
C ALA A 26 -5.55 1.03 -2.24
N ILE A 27 -4.36 0.42 -2.15
CA ILE A 27 -4.18 -1.02 -2.29
C ILE A 27 -4.80 -1.77 -1.12
N THR A 28 -4.62 -1.29 0.12
CA THR A 28 -5.24 -1.87 1.32
C THR A 28 -6.75 -1.82 1.25
N GLN A 29 -7.34 -0.68 0.88
CA GLN A 29 -8.79 -0.59 0.78
C GLN A 29 -9.37 -1.46 -0.35
N ALA A 30 -8.61 -1.64 -1.43
CA ALA A 30 -8.95 -2.54 -2.52
C ALA A 30 -8.88 -4.02 -2.11
N ASN A 31 -7.84 -4.38 -1.36
CA ASN A 31 -7.66 -5.68 -0.72
C ASN A 31 -8.25 -5.61 0.69
N ASP A 32 -9.59 -5.47 0.77
CA ASP A 32 -10.38 -5.54 2.01
C ASP A 32 -9.66 -6.39 3.06
N CYS A 33 -9.26 -5.82 4.19
CA CYS A 33 -8.33 -6.46 5.13
C CYS A 33 -8.75 -7.88 5.58
N SER A 34 -10.03 -8.20 5.41
CA SER A 34 -10.67 -9.45 5.75
C SER A 34 -10.74 -10.48 4.59
N LYS A 35 -10.53 -10.06 3.34
CA LYS A 35 -10.69 -10.91 2.14
C LYS A 35 -9.44 -10.81 1.27
N SER A 36 -8.99 -11.95 0.75
CA SER A 36 -7.91 -12.03 -0.25
C SER A 36 -8.36 -11.48 -1.62
N ALA A 37 -8.85 -10.25 -1.65
CA ALA A 37 -9.41 -9.58 -2.81
C ALA A 37 -8.29 -8.84 -3.57
N HIS A 38 -7.73 -9.48 -4.58
CA HIS A 38 -6.68 -8.88 -5.39
C HIS A 38 -7.29 -8.08 -6.54
N MET A 39 -6.76 -6.89 -6.79
CA MET A 39 -7.28 -5.99 -7.82
C MET A 39 -6.17 -5.54 -8.76
N ASP A 40 -6.54 -5.30 -10.01
CA ASP A 40 -5.63 -4.73 -11.00
C ASP A 40 -5.43 -3.22 -10.79
N GLU A 41 -4.34 -2.68 -11.32
CA GLU A 41 -4.01 -1.25 -11.20
C GLU A 41 -5.17 -0.35 -11.66
N THR A 42 -5.86 -0.75 -12.73
CA THR A 42 -6.97 0.02 -13.31
C THR A 42 -8.18 0.06 -12.38
N ALA A 43 -8.56 -1.08 -11.80
CA ALA A 43 -9.69 -1.15 -10.89
C ALA A 43 -9.38 -0.46 -9.56
N ILE A 44 -8.15 -0.56 -9.02
CA ILE A 44 -7.75 0.19 -7.81
C ILE A 44 -7.88 1.70 -8.07
N ARG A 45 -7.36 2.18 -9.19
CA ARG A 45 -7.45 3.60 -9.58
C ARG A 45 -8.90 4.07 -9.76
N LYS A 46 -9.75 3.24 -10.38
CA LYS A 46 -11.17 3.56 -10.62
C LYS A 46 -11.97 3.59 -9.32
N LYS A 47 -11.69 2.67 -8.39
CA LYS A 47 -12.44 2.50 -7.15
C LYS A 47 -12.01 3.48 -6.06
N TYR A 48 -10.73 3.88 -6.02
CA TYR A 48 -10.20 4.79 -5.00
C TYR A 48 -9.55 6.05 -5.58
N PRO A 49 -10.27 6.85 -6.39
CA PRO A 49 -9.70 8.03 -7.06
C PRO A 49 -9.26 9.11 -6.06
N LYS A 50 -9.94 9.24 -4.90
CA LYS A 50 -9.60 10.22 -3.84
C LYS A 50 -8.24 9.93 -3.17
N ASN A 51 -7.87 8.66 -3.08
CA ASN A 51 -6.57 8.23 -2.54
C ASN A 51 -5.49 8.15 -3.62
N TRP A 52 -5.86 8.37 -4.88
CA TRP A 52 -4.97 8.34 -6.02
C TRP A 52 -4.45 9.74 -6.32
N LYS A 53 -3.59 10.28 -5.46
CA LYS A 53 -2.94 11.59 -5.67
C LYS A 53 -1.82 11.59 -6.73
N ILE A 54 -1.69 10.49 -7.48
CA ILE A 54 -0.60 10.28 -8.43
C ILE A 54 -1.00 10.80 -9.81
N LYS A 55 -0.33 11.85 -10.29
CA LYS A 55 -0.50 12.36 -11.65
C LYS A 55 0.36 11.57 -12.63
N GLY A 56 -0.28 10.92 -13.62
CA GLY A 56 0.37 10.22 -14.72
C GLY A 56 0.65 8.71 -14.49
N ILE A 57 0.43 7.90 -15.52
CA ILE A 57 0.55 6.42 -15.49
C ILE A 57 1.99 5.97 -15.16
N ARG A 58 3.00 6.70 -15.66
CA ARG A 58 4.41 6.37 -15.42
C ARG A 58 4.79 6.49 -13.94
N ASN A 59 4.21 7.46 -13.23
CA ASN A 59 4.44 7.67 -11.80
C ASN A 59 3.75 6.59 -10.96
N SER A 60 2.54 6.19 -11.35
CA SER A 60 1.82 5.06 -10.71
C SER A 60 2.65 3.78 -10.78
N LYS A 61 3.06 3.36 -11.97
CA LYS A 61 3.89 2.15 -12.14
C LYS A 61 5.20 2.21 -11.36
N ARG A 62 5.81 3.40 -11.25
CA ARG A 62 7.03 3.61 -10.45
C ARG A 62 6.75 3.38 -8.95
N LEU A 63 5.61 3.86 -8.45
CA LEU A 63 5.21 3.66 -7.05
C LEU A 63 4.90 2.18 -6.76
N PHE A 64 4.26 1.44 -7.66
CA PHE A 64 4.05 -0.02 -7.50
C PHE A 64 5.38 -0.76 -7.40
N LYS A 65 6.34 -0.41 -8.26
CA LYS A 65 7.69 -0.96 -8.18
C LYS A 65 8.37 -0.62 -6.86
N LYS A 66 8.23 0.61 -6.34
CA LYS A 66 8.79 1.02 -5.04
C LYS A 66 8.17 0.24 -3.88
N LEU A 67 6.84 0.17 -3.79
CA LEU A 67 6.17 -0.59 -2.73
C LEU A 67 6.51 -2.09 -2.80
N LYS A 68 6.65 -2.65 -4.01
CA LYS A 68 7.10 -4.04 -4.20
C LYS A 68 8.55 -4.23 -3.74
N ALA A 69 9.45 -3.31 -4.08
CA ALA A 69 10.85 -3.35 -3.66
C ALA A 69 11.00 -3.21 -2.13
N LYS A 70 10.11 -2.43 -1.49
CA LYS A 70 10.00 -2.34 -0.03
C LYS A 70 9.32 -3.56 0.61
N GLY A 71 8.91 -4.55 -0.18
CA GLY A 71 8.28 -5.78 0.30
C GLY A 71 6.88 -5.57 0.87
N LEU A 72 6.19 -4.49 0.53
CA LEU A 72 4.86 -4.16 1.09
C LEU A 72 3.72 -4.74 0.26
N ILE A 73 3.96 -4.90 -1.03
CA ILE A 73 2.99 -5.46 -1.96
C ILE A 73 3.64 -6.54 -2.81
N ARG A 74 2.81 -7.46 -3.31
CA ARG A 74 3.21 -8.53 -4.22
C ARG A 74 2.26 -8.62 -5.39
N ILE A 75 2.76 -9.17 -6.50
CA ILE A 75 1.91 -9.57 -7.62
C ILE A 75 1.32 -10.92 -7.27
N VAL A 76 -0.01 -11.03 -7.26
CA VAL A 76 -0.70 -12.28 -6.97
C VAL A 76 -1.10 -13.01 -8.25
N LYS A 77 -1.44 -12.26 -9.30
CA LYS A 77 -1.74 -12.77 -10.63
C LYS A 77 -1.02 -11.94 -11.68
N THR A 78 -0.55 -12.56 -12.75
CA THR A 78 0.24 -11.88 -13.79
C THR A 78 -0.60 -11.45 -15.00
N ARG A 79 -1.79 -12.02 -15.22
CA ARG A 79 -2.72 -11.65 -16.31
C ARG A 79 -4.20 -11.79 -15.89
N PRO A 80 -4.95 -10.69 -15.66
CA PRO A 80 -4.43 -9.33 -15.49
C PRO A 80 -3.47 -9.25 -14.29
N ILE A 81 -2.59 -8.24 -14.25
CA ILE A 81 -1.68 -8.03 -13.13
C ILE A 81 -2.51 -7.60 -11.91
N GLU A 82 -2.60 -8.46 -10.91
CA GLU A 82 -3.31 -8.18 -9.66
C GLU A 82 -2.31 -8.01 -8.51
N TRP A 83 -2.54 -7.00 -7.69
CA TRP A 83 -1.67 -6.64 -6.57
C TRP A 83 -2.34 -6.96 -5.24
N GLY A 84 -1.57 -7.57 -4.34
CA GLY A 84 -1.97 -7.85 -2.97
C GLY A 84 -0.95 -7.34 -1.96
N LEU A 85 -1.38 -7.19 -0.70
CA LEU A 85 -0.50 -6.88 0.42
C LEU A 85 0.34 -8.10 0.78
N THR A 86 1.57 -7.86 1.22
CA THR A 86 2.37 -8.85 1.97
C THR A 86 2.02 -8.76 3.46
N SER A 87 2.52 -9.70 4.28
CA SER A 87 2.38 -9.62 5.75
C SER A 87 2.97 -8.32 6.32
N LEU A 88 4.06 -7.83 5.74
CA LEU A 88 4.67 -6.55 6.13
C LEU A 88 3.78 -5.37 5.71
N GLY A 89 3.27 -5.38 4.48
CA GLY A 89 2.36 -4.34 4.00
C GLY A 89 1.07 -4.28 4.82
N HIS A 90 0.55 -5.43 5.25
CA HIS A 90 -0.63 -5.50 6.11
C HIS A 90 -0.36 -4.93 7.51
N ARG A 91 0.77 -5.29 8.15
CA ARG A 91 1.16 -4.71 9.44
C ARG A 91 1.29 -3.19 9.38
N ILE A 92 1.94 -2.67 8.34
CA ILE A 92 2.06 -1.21 8.14
C ILE A 92 0.69 -0.58 7.90
N ALA A 93 -0.18 -1.25 7.13
CA ALA A 93 -1.52 -0.75 6.88
C ALA A 93 -2.36 -0.67 8.17
N MET A 94 -2.26 -1.66 9.07
CA MET A 94 -2.89 -1.60 10.40
C MET A 94 -2.30 -0.49 11.27
N GLU A 95 -0.98 -0.33 11.27
CA GLU A 95 -0.31 0.72 12.05
C GLU A 95 -0.66 2.14 11.57
N LEU A 96 -0.96 2.28 10.27
CA LEU A 96 -1.39 3.55 9.66
C LEU A 96 -2.91 3.75 9.65
N ASP A 97 -3.69 2.86 10.29
CA ASP A 97 -5.17 2.92 10.34
C ASP A 97 -5.80 2.98 8.93
N PHE A 98 -5.19 2.25 7.98
CA PHE A 98 -5.72 2.06 6.61
C PHE A 98 -6.69 0.87 6.53
N CYS A 99 -6.76 0.14 7.63
CA CYS A 99 -7.57 -1.01 7.97
C CYS A 99 -8.32 -0.60 9.24
#